data_AF-A0A4Y7LFK0-F1
#
_entry.id   AF-A0A4Y7LFK0-F1
#
_cell.length_a   1.000
_cell.length_b   1.000
_cell.length_c   1.000
_cell.angle_alpha   90.00
_cell.angle_beta   90.00
_cell.angle_gamma   90.00
#
_symmetry.space_group_name_H-M   'P 1'
#
loop_
_entity.id
_entity.type
_entity.pdbx_description
1 polymer ?
#
loop_
_entity_poly.entity_id
_entity_poly.type
_entity_poly.pdbx_seq_one_letter_code
_entity_poly.pdbx_strand_id
1 'polypeptide(L)'
;MANLIEQELQKFSNPEEVMIFFSAHGVPVSYVEDAGDPYRDQMQDCIRLIMQELKARGTFNEHTLAYQSRVGPIQWLKPYTDEVLVDLGKKGVKSLLAVPVSFVSEHIETLEEIDMEYKELALESGIENWGRVPALGLSSTFISDLADAVIEALPSVQAITTTEVTSEGAEAGTFCKEFRAGA
;
A
#
# COMPACT_ATOMS: atom_id res chain seq x y z
N MET A 1 0.50 1.27 10.49
CA MET A 1 -0.87 0.90 10.07
C MET A 1 -1.68 0.22 11.19
N ALA A 2 -1.19 -0.86 11.82
CA ALA A 2 -1.91 -1.56 12.90
C ALA A 2 -2.46 -0.63 14.00
N ASN A 3 -1.65 0.33 14.50
CA ASN A 3 -2.11 1.34 15.47
C ASN A 3 -3.37 2.10 15.03
N LEU A 4 -3.43 2.50 13.75
CA LEU A 4 -4.56 3.27 13.21
C LEU A 4 -5.79 2.38 13.06
N ILE A 5 -5.61 1.13 12.64
CA ILE A 5 -6.71 0.16 12.56
C ILE A 5 -7.33 -0.05 13.94
N GLU A 6 -6.53 -0.33 14.97
CA GLU A 6 -7.04 -0.51 16.34
C GLU A 6 -7.79 0.73 16.84
N GLN A 7 -7.23 1.93 16.60
CA GLN A 7 -7.88 3.19 16.99
C GLN A 7 -9.25 3.38 16.33
N GLU A 8 -9.38 3.08 15.04
CA GLU A 8 -10.66 3.20 14.35
C GLU A 8 -11.64 2.09 14.72
N LEU A 9 -11.18 0.86 14.96
CA LEU A 9 -12.03 -0.24 15.43
C LEU A 9 -12.74 0.12 16.74
N GLN A 10 -12.05 0.79 17.68
CA GLN A 10 -12.63 1.19 18.96
C GLN A 10 -13.74 2.24 18.84
N LYS A 11 -13.95 2.84 17.67
CA LYS A 11 -15.07 3.76 17.42
C LYS A 11 -16.39 3.03 17.13
N PHE A 12 -16.34 1.74 16.80
CA PHE A 12 -17.52 0.91 16.60
C PHE A 12 -18.06 0.42 17.94
N SER A 13 -19.38 0.20 18.02
CA SER A 13 -20.00 -0.32 19.25
C SER A 13 -19.59 -1.76 19.58
N ASN A 14 -19.37 -2.59 18.54
CA ASN A 14 -18.89 -3.96 18.66
C ASN A 14 -17.60 -4.14 17.81
N PRO A 15 -16.43 -3.70 18.29
CA PRO A 15 -15.19 -3.72 17.52
C PRO A 15 -14.81 -5.11 16.98
N GLU A 16 -15.07 -6.17 17.73
CA GLU A 16 -14.73 -7.56 17.37
C GLU A 16 -15.57 -8.12 16.19
N GLU A 17 -16.73 -7.54 15.92
CA GLU A 17 -17.63 -7.97 14.83
C GLU A 17 -17.35 -7.24 13.50
N VAL A 18 -16.47 -6.23 13.52
CA VAL A 18 -16.15 -5.42 12.35
C VAL A 18 -15.31 -6.23 11.36
N MET A 19 -15.68 -6.20 10.08
CA MET A 19 -14.82 -6.73 9.03
C MET A 19 -13.83 -5.66 8.57
N ILE A 20 -12.55 -6.00 8.54
CA ILE A 20 -11.49 -5.13 8.02
C ILE A 20 -11.45 -5.28 6.50
N PHE A 21 -11.65 -4.18 5.78
CA PHE A 21 -11.71 -4.15 4.33
C PHE A 21 -10.52 -3.37 3.77
N PHE A 22 -9.50 -4.09 3.29
CA PHE A 22 -8.35 -3.46 2.65
C PHE A 22 -8.71 -3.07 1.22
N SER A 23 -8.58 -1.78 0.89
CA SER A 23 -8.74 -1.26 -0.46
C SER A 23 -7.37 -0.84 -1.01
N ALA A 24 -6.97 -1.45 -2.12
CA ALA A 24 -5.75 -1.12 -2.86
C ALA A 24 -6.10 -0.64 -4.27
N HIS A 25 -5.31 0.26 -4.84
CA HIS A 25 -5.54 0.68 -6.23
C HIS A 25 -5.39 -0.51 -7.19
N GLY A 26 -6.31 -0.66 -8.14
CA GLY A 26 -6.21 -1.72 -9.14
C GLY A 26 -5.00 -1.52 -10.05
N VAL A 27 -4.50 -2.60 -10.65
CA VAL A 27 -3.62 -2.52 -11.82
C VAL A 27 -4.14 -3.46 -12.91
N PRO A 28 -3.84 -3.19 -14.19
CA PRO A 28 -4.14 -4.13 -15.27
C PRO A 28 -3.52 -5.51 -14.99
N VAL A 29 -4.24 -6.58 -15.31
CA VAL A 29 -3.76 -7.95 -15.09
C VAL A 29 -2.46 -8.22 -15.86
N SER A 30 -2.33 -7.66 -17.06
CA SER A 30 -1.14 -7.81 -17.88
C SER A 30 0.13 -7.27 -17.21
N TYR A 31 0.04 -6.30 -16.32
CA TYR A 31 1.22 -5.80 -15.60
C TYR A 31 1.77 -6.87 -14.66
N VAL A 32 0.88 -7.61 -14.00
CA VAL A 32 1.28 -8.67 -13.06
C VAL A 32 1.62 -9.96 -13.78
N GLU A 33 0.77 -10.41 -14.71
CA GLU A 33 0.90 -11.73 -15.35
C GLU A 33 1.92 -11.73 -16.51
N ASP A 34 1.89 -10.71 -17.36
CA ASP A 34 2.75 -10.67 -18.55
C ASP A 34 4.08 -9.96 -18.27
N ALA A 35 4.04 -8.85 -17.53
CA ALA A 35 5.24 -8.05 -17.22
C ALA A 35 5.92 -8.42 -15.90
N GLY A 36 5.30 -9.26 -15.07
CA GLY A 36 5.89 -9.75 -13.82
C GLY A 36 5.96 -8.71 -12.70
N ASP A 37 5.07 -7.71 -12.72
CA ASP A 37 4.98 -6.70 -11.66
C ASP A 37 4.67 -7.35 -10.30
N PRO A 38 5.49 -7.15 -9.25
CA PRO A 38 5.31 -7.77 -7.95
C PRO A 38 4.19 -7.15 -7.10
N TYR A 39 3.49 -6.12 -7.60
CA TYR A 39 2.49 -5.34 -6.86
C TYR A 39 1.49 -6.19 -6.09
N ARG A 40 0.89 -7.20 -6.74
CA ARG A 40 -0.12 -8.07 -6.11
C ARG A 40 0.47 -8.78 -4.89
N ASP A 41 1.62 -9.38 -5.06
CA ASP A 41 2.25 -10.23 -4.04
C ASP A 41 2.75 -9.35 -2.88
N GLN A 42 3.34 -8.19 -3.17
CA GLN A 42 3.74 -7.21 -2.14
C GLN A 42 2.56 -6.67 -1.34
N MET A 43 1.41 -6.43 -2.00
CA MET A 43 0.21 -5.96 -1.30
C MET A 43 -0.34 -7.03 -0.35
N GLN A 44 -0.40 -8.28 -0.81
CA GLN A 44 -0.81 -9.42 0.02
C GLN A 44 0.14 -9.63 1.20
N ASP A 45 1.44 -9.51 0.99
CA ASP A 45 2.44 -9.61 2.06
C ASP A 45 2.33 -8.47 3.08
N CYS A 46 2.14 -7.23 2.62
CA CYS A 46 1.90 -6.07 3.48
C CYS A 46 0.68 -6.31 4.39
N ILE A 47 -0.45 -6.74 3.81
CA ILE A 47 -1.68 -7.03 4.55
C ILE A 47 -1.47 -8.19 5.53
N ARG A 48 -0.78 -9.25 5.11
CA ARG A 48 -0.45 -10.38 5.97
C ARG A 48 0.35 -9.92 7.19
N LEU A 49 1.35 -9.07 7.01
CA LEU A 49 2.17 -8.53 8.12
C LEU A 49 1.34 -7.63 9.05
N ILE A 50 0.47 -6.77 8.50
CA ILE A 50 -0.44 -5.94 9.30
C ILE A 50 -1.37 -6.82 10.14
N MET A 51 -1.98 -7.84 9.55
CA MET A 51 -2.89 -8.75 10.26
C MET A 51 -2.17 -9.62 11.29
N GLN A 52 -0.92 -10.03 11.02
CA GLN A 52 -0.09 -10.72 12.01
C GLN A 52 0.19 -9.84 13.23
N GLU A 53 0.51 -8.56 13.01
CA GLU A 53 0.73 -7.60 14.09
C GLU A 53 -0.54 -7.37 14.92
N LEU A 54 -1.69 -7.17 14.26
CA LEU A 54 -2.99 -7.06 14.93
C LEU A 54 -3.31 -8.31 15.77
N LYS A 55 -3.06 -9.49 15.21
CA LYS A 55 -3.26 -10.76 15.93
C LYS A 55 -2.35 -10.88 17.15
N ALA A 56 -1.10 -10.44 17.06
CA ALA A 56 -0.15 -10.45 18.18
C ALA A 56 -0.61 -9.52 19.33
N ARG A 57 -1.41 -8.50 19.01
CA ARG A 57 -2.00 -7.55 19.97
C ARG A 57 -3.36 -7.97 20.52
N GLY A 58 -3.94 -9.06 20.01
CA GLY A 58 -5.22 -9.59 20.46
C GLY A 58 -6.43 -9.15 19.61
N THR A 59 -6.20 -8.56 18.43
CA THR A 59 -7.26 -8.24 17.46
C THR A 59 -7.39 -9.37 16.44
N PHE A 60 -8.56 -10.00 16.36
CA PHE A 60 -8.79 -11.21 15.54
C PHE A 60 -9.86 -11.03 14.46
N ASN A 61 -10.18 -9.78 14.10
CA ASN A 61 -11.16 -9.46 13.08
C ASN A 61 -10.88 -10.17 11.74
N GLU A 62 -11.95 -10.64 11.10
CA GLU A 62 -11.90 -11.11 9.73
C GLU A 62 -11.52 -9.96 8.79
N HIS A 63 -10.84 -10.29 7.69
CA HIS A 63 -10.42 -9.31 6.71
C HIS A 63 -10.59 -9.78 5.27
N THR A 64 -10.68 -8.82 4.36
CA THR A 64 -10.63 -9.08 2.92
C THR A 64 -9.88 -7.97 2.19
N LEU A 65 -9.43 -8.25 0.97
CA LEU A 65 -8.75 -7.31 0.08
C LEU A 65 -9.56 -7.18 -1.20
N ALA A 66 -9.75 -5.95 -1.66
CA ALA A 66 -10.26 -5.66 -2.98
C ALA A 66 -9.48 -4.51 -3.66
N TYR A 67 -9.64 -4.42 -4.98
CA TYR A 67 -8.96 -3.47 -5.83
C TYR A 67 -9.94 -2.42 -6.38
N GLN A 68 -9.63 -1.15 -6.16
CA GLN A 68 -10.45 0.02 -6.54
C GLN A 68 -9.99 0.68 -7.85
N SER A 69 -10.70 1.72 -8.29
CA SER A 69 -10.27 2.65 -9.34
C SER A 69 -9.97 2.01 -10.71
N ARG A 70 -10.73 0.98 -11.11
CA ARG A 70 -10.62 0.38 -12.45
C ARG A 70 -11.18 1.32 -13.52
N VAL A 71 -10.45 1.48 -14.63
CA VAL A 71 -10.86 2.36 -15.75
C VAL A 71 -10.74 1.65 -17.09
N GLY A 72 -11.72 1.89 -17.97
CA GLY A 72 -11.72 1.38 -19.32
C GLY A 72 -12.02 -0.13 -19.44
N PRO A 73 -11.98 -0.68 -20.66
CA PRO A 73 -12.48 -2.03 -20.95
C PRO A 73 -11.45 -3.15 -20.72
N ILE A 74 -10.27 -2.84 -20.20
CA ILE A 74 -9.21 -3.84 -19.98
C ILE A 74 -9.48 -4.65 -18.72
N GLN A 75 -8.84 -5.82 -18.60
CA GLN A 75 -8.95 -6.63 -17.40
C GLN A 75 -8.04 -6.08 -16.29
N TRP A 76 -8.63 -5.85 -15.12
CA TRP A 76 -7.96 -5.37 -13.90
C TRP A 76 -7.85 -6.48 -12.86
N LEU A 77 -6.92 -6.34 -11.92
CA LEU A 77 -6.81 -7.25 -10.77
C LEU A 77 -8.12 -7.32 -9.99
N LYS A 78 -8.45 -8.54 -9.58
CA LYS A 78 -9.65 -8.89 -8.82
C LYS A 78 -9.27 -9.31 -7.40
N PRO A 79 -10.20 -9.21 -6.43
CA PRO A 79 -11.61 -8.83 -6.60
C PRO A 79 -11.82 -7.31 -6.64
N TYR A 80 -12.91 -6.85 -7.25
CA TYR A 80 -13.19 -5.42 -7.42
C TYR A 80 -13.95 -4.86 -6.21
N THR A 81 -13.58 -3.66 -5.76
CA THR A 81 -14.12 -3.05 -4.54
C THR A 81 -15.66 -2.94 -4.57
N ASP A 82 -16.22 -2.45 -5.67
CA ASP A 82 -17.67 -2.32 -5.85
C ASP A 82 -18.42 -3.66 -5.76
N GLU A 83 -17.91 -4.69 -6.43
CA GLU A 83 -18.50 -6.04 -6.40
C GLU A 83 -18.38 -6.68 -5.00
N VAL A 84 -17.24 -6.52 -4.32
CA VAL A 84 -17.03 -7.07 -2.98
C VAL A 84 -17.96 -6.43 -1.96
N LEU A 85 -18.13 -5.10 -1.99
CA LEU A 85 -19.02 -4.40 -1.06
C LEU A 85 -20.47 -4.90 -1.15
N VAL A 86 -20.97 -5.08 -2.38
CA VAL A 86 -22.30 -5.64 -2.62
C VAL A 86 -22.41 -7.07 -2.06
N ASP A 87 -21.40 -7.90 -2.30
CA ASP A 87 -21.39 -9.29 -1.84
C ASP A 87 -21.30 -9.41 -0.30
N LEU A 88 -20.53 -8.54 0.36
CA LEU A 88 -20.44 -8.49 1.81
C LEU A 88 -21.77 -8.09 2.45
N GLY A 89 -22.43 -7.07 1.91
CA GLY A 89 -23.76 -6.66 2.33
C GLY A 89 -24.78 -7.79 2.20
N LYS A 90 -24.80 -8.50 1.06
CA LYS A 90 -25.64 -9.70 0.85
C LYS A 90 -25.34 -10.84 1.80
N LYS A 91 -24.08 -11.01 2.22
CA LYS A 91 -23.66 -12.01 3.22
C LYS A 91 -24.02 -11.61 4.65
N GLY A 92 -24.59 -10.43 4.86
CA GLY A 92 -25.05 -9.95 6.16
C GLY A 92 -23.95 -9.33 7.02
N VAL A 93 -22.81 -8.94 6.43
CA VAL A 93 -21.83 -8.10 7.15
C VAL A 93 -22.52 -6.78 7.50
N LYS A 94 -22.39 -6.35 8.76
CA LYS A 94 -23.05 -5.13 9.27
C LYS A 94 -22.10 -3.98 9.53
N SER A 95 -20.84 -4.28 9.84
CA SER A 95 -19.84 -3.28 10.19
C SER A 95 -18.59 -3.49 9.36
N LEU A 96 -18.17 -2.44 8.65
CA LEU A 96 -17.00 -2.47 7.78
C LEU A 96 -16.05 -1.33 8.14
N LEU A 97 -14.76 -1.65 8.26
CA LEU A 97 -13.68 -0.68 8.40
C LEU A 97 -12.79 -0.72 7.16
N ALA A 98 -12.92 0.30 6.31
CA ALA A 98 -12.10 0.45 5.11
C ALA A 98 -10.66 0.89 5.47
N VAL A 99 -9.66 0.24 4.88
CA VAL A 99 -8.23 0.53 5.08
C VAL A 99 -7.60 0.84 3.72
N PRO A 100 -7.26 2.11 3.43
CA PRO A 100 -6.50 2.44 2.22
C PRO A 100 -5.05 1.97 2.40
N VAL A 101 -4.68 0.88 1.72
CA VAL A 101 -3.40 0.19 1.98
C VAL A 101 -2.32 0.51 0.94
N SER A 102 -2.69 0.94 -0.26
CA SER A 102 -1.76 1.17 -1.36
C SER A 102 -1.15 2.58 -1.42
N PHE A 103 -1.55 3.47 -0.52
CA PHE A 103 -1.08 4.86 -0.49
C PHE A 103 -0.88 5.35 0.96
N VAL A 104 0.03 6.30 1.13
CA VAL A 104 0.43 6.81 2.44
C VAL A 104 -0.15 8.19 2.77
N SER A 105 -0.79 8.87 1.81
CA SER A 105 -1.39 10.20 1.97
C SER A 105 -2.83 10.18 1.52
N GLU A 106 -3.64 11.13 2.00
CA GLU A 106 -4.99 11.35 1.48
C GLU A 106 -4.92 11.88 0.03
N HIS A 107 -5.84 11.42 -0.81
CA HIS A 107 -5.96 11.79 -2.23
C HIS A 107 -7.39 11.51 -2.71
N ILE A 108 -7.68 11.68 -4.00
CA ILE A 108 -9.04 11.56 -4.52
C ILE A 108 -9.63 10.16 -4.26
N GLU A 109 -8.84 9.09 -4.42
CA GLU A 109 -9.36 7.75 -4.16
C GLU A 109 -9.70 7.48 -2.67
N THR A 110 -9.14 8.22 -1.70
CA THR A 110 -9.56 8.08 -0.28
C THR A 110 -10.73 8.99 0.06
N LEU A 111 -10.67 10.26 -0.34
CA LEU A 111 -11.61 11.30 0.07
C LEU A 111 -12.91 11.30 -0.73
N GLU A 112 -12.85 10.84 -1.97
CA GLU A 112 -14.03 10.76 -2.85
C GLU A 112 -14.48 9.30 -2.98
N GLU A 113 -13.65 8.41 -3.57
CA GLU A 113 -14.10 7.04 -3.82
C GLU A 113 -14.44 6.30 -2.52
N ILE A 114 -13.56 6.27 -1.51
CA ILE A 114 -13.86 5.52 -0.27
C ILE A 114 -14.90 6.24 0.61
N ASP A 115 -14.74 7.54 0.85
CA ASP A 115 -15.56 8.27 1.82
C ASP A 115 -16.96 8.65 1.31
N MET A 116 -17.16 8.71 -0.01
CA MET A 116 -18.45 9.03 -0.61
C MET A 116 -19.00 7.84 -1.42
N GLU A 117 -18.37 7.46 -2.53
CA GLU A 117 -18.94 6.48 -3.47
C GLU A 117 -19.09 5.08 -2.87
N TYR A 118 -18.00 4.51 -2.33
CA TYR A 118 -17.99 3.16 -1.76
C TYR A 118 -18.74 3.09 -0.44
N LYS A 119 -18.69 4.17 0.35
CA LYS A 119 -19.52 4.27 1.55
C LYS A 119 -21.01 4.22 1.20
N GLU A 120 -21.46 5.01 0.22
CA GLU A 120 -22.84 5.00 -0.24
C GLU A 120 -23.24 3.60 -0.72
N LEU A 121 -22.43 2.99 -1.60
CA LEU A 121 -22.66 1.64 -2.11
C LEU A 121 -22.73 0.58 -1.00
N ALA A 122 -21.85 0.65 0.00
CA ALA A 122 -21.83 -0.28 1.12
C ALA A 122 -23.12 -0.19 1.94
N LEU A 123 -23.57 1.04 2.24
CA LEU A 123 -24.81 1.29 2.98
C LEU A 123 -26.04 0.79 2.21
N GLU A 124 -26.11 1.07 0.90
CA GLU A 124 -27.17 0.56 0.03
C GLU A 124 -27.18 -0.97 -0.06
N SER A 125 -26.02 -1.60 0.09
CA SER A 125 -25.85 -3.05 0.03
C SER A 125 -26.20 -3.77 1.34
N GLY A 126 -26.46 -3.06 2.43
CA GLY A 126 -26.90 -3.62 3.71
C GLY A 126 -25.86 -3.59 4.84
N ILE A 127 -24.71 -2.93 4.62
CA ILE A 127 -23.79 -2.52 5.69
C ILE A 127 -24.45 -1.38 6.47
N GLU A 128 -24.30 -1.37 7.78
CA GLU A 128 -24.96 -0.39 8.66
C GLU A 128 -23.94 0.57 9.29
N ASN A 129 -22.75 0.05 9.62
CA ASN A 129 -21.68 0.82 10.24
C ASN A 129 -20.47 0.86 9.30
N TRP A 130 -20.03 2.07 8.98
CA TRP A 130 -18.88 2.31 8.12
C TRP A 130 -17.84 3.16 8.84
N GLY A 131 -16.58 2.75 8.74
CA GLY A 131 -15.44 3.52 9.18
C GLY A 131 -14.34 3.46 8.12
N ARG A 132 -13.45 4.45 8.15
CA ARG A 132 -12.25 4.46 7.31
C ARG A 132 -11.04 4.78 8.17
N VAL A 133 -9.97 4.02 7.95
CA VAL A 133 -8.65 4.32 8.51
C VAL A 133 -8.04 5.50 7.75
N PRO A 134 -7.57 6.55 8.45
CA PRO A 134 -6.85 7.63 7.78
C PRO A 134 -5.58 7.09 7.12
N ALA A 135 -5.16 7.70 6.02
CA ALA A 135 -3.86 7.43 5.45
C ALA A 135 -2.75 7.71 6.49
N LEU A 136 -1.58 7.08 6.33
CA LEU A 136 -0.47 7.22 7.30
C LEU A 136 -0.09 8.68 7.54
N GLY A 137 -0.12 9.51 6.50
CA GLY A 137 0.04 10.95 6.54
C GLY A 137 1.28 11.36 7.34
N LEU A 138 1.05 12.16 8.38
CA LEU A 138 2.10 12.69 9.26
C LEU A 138 2.26 11.88 10.55
N SER A 139 1.87 10.59 10.54
CA SER A 139 2.10 9.69 11.67
C SER A 139 3.58 9.70 12.05
N SER A 140 3.87 9.99 13.31
CA SER A 140 5.25 10.05 13.82
C SER A 140 5.96 8.71 13.64
N THR A 141 5.28 7.60 13.89
CA THR A 141 5.83 6.26 13.67
C THR A 141 6.18 6.02 12.20
N PHE A 142 5.31 6.43 11.27
CA PHE A 142 5.60 6.29 9.85
C PHE A 142 6.79 7.15 9.40
N ILE A 143 6.90 8.39 9.87
CA ILE A 143 8.03 9.27 9.56
C ILE A 143 9.34 8.68 10.12
N SER A 144 9.31 8.12 11.33
CA SER A 144 10.45 7.40 11.90
C SER A 144 10.81 6.17 11.07
N ASP A 145 9.84 5.35 10.69
CA ASP A 145 10.06 4.15 9.86
C ASP A 145 10.71 4.51 8.51
N LEU A 146 10.31 5.63 7.89
CA LEU A 146 10.96 6.13 6.66
C LEU A 146 12.42 6.53 6.90
N ALA A 147 12.72 7.19 8.02
CA ALA A 147 14.09 7.55 8.37
C ALA A 147 14.95 6.31 8.61
N ASP A 148 14.41 5.32 9.33
CA ASP A 148 15.08 4.05 9.59
C ASP A 148 15.34 3.29 8.28
N ALA A 149 14.33 3.20 7.38
CA ALA A 149 14.50 2.57 6.07
C ALA A 149 15.61 3.21 5.23
N VAL A 150 15.74 4.55 5.28
CA VAL A 150 16.85 5.25 4.60
C VAL A 150 18.19 4.89 5.23
N ILE A 151 18.29 4.89 6.56
CA ILE A 151 19.52 4.54 7.29
C ILE A 151 19.94 3.10 6.98
N GLU A 152 18.99 2.16 6.98
CA GLU A 152 19.21 0.75 6.65
C GLU A 152 19.67 0.54 5.21
N ALA A 153 19.23 1.40 4.28
CA ALA A 153 19.64 1.34 2.88
C ALA A 153 21.06 1.90 2.61
N LEU A 154 21.63 2.72 3.51
CA LEU A 154 22.92 3.39 3.28
C LEU A 154 24.09 2.44 2.91
N PRO A 155 24.28 1.27 3.55
CA PRO A 155 25.35 0.34 3.18
C PRO A 155 25.23 -0.16 1.73
N SER A 156 24.00 -0.39 1.26
CA SER A 156 23.71 -0.85 -0.10
C SER A 156 24.01 0.24 -1.13
N VAL A 157 23.71 1.50 -0.81
CA VAL A 157 24.01 2.65 -1.68
C VAL A 157 25.52 2.84 -1.87
N GLN A 158 26.31 2.64 -0.81
CA GLN A 158 27.78 2.73 -0.88
C GLN A 158 28.40 1.62 -1.73
N ALA A 159 27.80 0.42 -1.72
CA ALA A 159 28.26 -0.69 -2.55
C ALA A 159 28.01 -0.42 -4.05
N ILE A 160 26.87 0.19 -4.40
CA ILE A 160 26.53 0.54 -5.79
C ILE A 160 27.48 1.62 -6.33
N THR A 161 27.73 2.67 -5.55
CA THR A 161 28.65 3.75 -5.96
C THR A 161 30.10 3.30 -6.07
N THR A 162 30.55 2.35 -5.25
CA THR A 162 31.92 1.81 -5.34
C THR A 162 32.10 0.91 -6.58
N THR A 163 31.05 0.21 -6.99
CA THR A 163 31.08 -0.68 -8.16
C THR A 163 31.11 0.10 -9.48
N GLU A 164 30.41 1.23 -9.56
CA GLU A 164 30.47 2.12 -10.74
C GLU A 164 31.85 2.80 -10.87
N VAL A 165 32.40 3.31 -9.77
CA VAL A 165 33.72 3.99 -9.78
C VAL A 165 34.88 3.05 -10.09
N THR A 166 34.77 1.76 -9.76
CA THR A 166 35.81 0.76 -10.10
C THR A 166 35.74 0.27 -11.54
N SER A 167 34.61 0.47 -12.24
CA SER A 167 34.46 0.12 -13.66
C SER A 167 34.97 1.17 -14.63
N GLU A 168 35.10 2.44 -14.22
CA GLU A 168 35.66 3.54 -15.03
C GLU A 168 37.18 3.76 -14.81
N GLY A 169 37.80 3.07 -13.86
CA GLY A 169 39.20 3.29 -13.48
C GLY A 169 40.28 2.52 -14.25
N ALA A 170 39.92 1.64 -15.20
CA ALA A 170 40.88 0.73 -15.84
C ALA A 170 41.53 1.25 -17.14
N GLU A 171 41.16 2.42 -17.68
CA GLU A 171 41.72 2.95 -18.94
C GLU A 171 42.33 4.37 -18.85
N ALA A 172 42.54 4.95 -17.67
CA ALA A 172 43.21 6.25 -17.54
C ALA A 172 44.74 6.11 -17.39
N GLY A 173 45.37 5.44 -18.35
CA GLY A 173 46.78 5.01 -18.25
C GLY A 173 47.72 5.48 -19.34
N THR A 174 47.45 6.52 -20.15
CA THR A 174 48.48 7.03 -21.10
C THR A 174 48.42 8.53 -21.48
N PHE A 175 47.34 9.27 -21.21
CA PHE A 175 47.21 10.62 -21.80
C PHE A 175 47.59 11.77 -20.85
N CYS A 176 48.85 11.86 -20.42
CA CYS A 176 49.32 13.05 -19.69
C CYS A 176 50.84 13.26 -19.75
N LYS A 177 51.41 13.38 -20.97
CA LYS A 177 52.75 13.93 -21.18
C LYS A 177 52.91 14.56 -22.57
N GLU A 178 52.27 15.70 -22.83
CA GLU A 178 52.77 16.70 -23.80
C GLU A 178 51.84 17.92 -23.86
N PHE A 179 52.00 18.86 -22.94
CA PHE A 179 51.68 20.28 -23.18
C PHE A 179 52.53 21.16 -22.26
N ARG A 180 53.84 21.13 -22.51
CA ARG A 180 54.79 22.18 -22.10
C ARG A 180 55.84 22.33 -23.21
N ALA A 181 55.49 23.06 -24.27
CA ALA A 181 56.43 23.81 -25.10
C ALA A 181 55.67 24.69 -26.12
N GLY A 182 55.88 26.00 -26.06
CA GLY A 182 55.91 26.88 -27.24
C GLY A 182 54.63 27.63 -27.63
N ALA A 183 54.49 28.87 -27.16
CA ALA A 183 54.40 30.12 -27.94
C ALA A 183 53.81 31.23 -27.08
#